data_AF-A0A2W4UID4-F1
#
_entry.id   AF-A0A2W4UID4-F1
#
_cell.length_a   1.000
_cell.length_b   1.000
_cell.length_c   1.000
_cell.angle_alpha   90.00
_cell.angle_beta   90.00
_cell.angle_gamma   90.00
#
_symmetry.space_group_name_H-M   'P 1'
#
loop_
_entity.id
_entity.type
_entity.pdbx_description
1 polymer ?
#
loop_
_entity_poly.entity_id
_entity_poly.type
_entity_poly.pdbx_seq_one_letter_code
_entity_poly.pdbx_strand_id
1 'polypeptide(L)'
;MSDNSSPTPYPGIETSAPLARDFTFTTQRAGETLTMRVEAASWGYPNWGLQIGVSIDDGGKTRHNSTGVRRPDLPFERATVGDALALFESVGIVPCRTCGAPAFDPDTSITNRAGECESCFLERIDRDFERQMLPSRIRELKAELQRAVDHKAKGFTHRLLAMIHPEAGGDDYLVEFFTKKEPTPAEIEKLLKKRRSAVLNDYRLTHLDILQTSLQEALAKAEADKVTFAAETTEARKVAAKAARDAKKAIGAAAKTPGKARSPKATARAGKPPQGDQGDAS
;
A
#
# COMPACT_ATOMS: atom_id res chain seq x y z
N MET A 1 50.44 10.47 9.10
CA MET A 1 49.11 9.85 8.91
C MET A 1 48.11 10.92 9.27
N SER A 2 47.58 11.62 8.27
CA SER A 2 46.57 12.67 8.50
C SER A 2 45.24 11.98 8.71
N ASP A 3 44.70 12.13 9.91
CA ASP A 3 43.42 11.57 10.33
C ASP A 3 42.33 12.20 9.47
N ASN A 4 41.92 11.48 8.42
CA ASN A 4 40.94 11.93 7.43
C ASN A 4 39.53 11.54 7.88
N SER A 5 39.25 11.76 9.16
CA SER A 5 37.95 11.51 9.78
C SER A 5 36.99 12.60 9.31
N SER A 6 36.27 12.33 8.22
CA SER A 6 35.14 13.17 7.80
C SER A 6 34.23 13.40 9.01
N PRO A 7 33.88 14.66 9.33
CA PRO A 7 33.04 14.96 10.48
C PRO A 7 31.73 14.17 10.35
N THR A 8 31.44 13.34 11.35
CA THR A 8 30.21 12.57 11.39
C THR A 8 29.03 13.53 11.44
N PRO A 9 27.98 13.34 10.62
CA PRO A 9 26.82 14.25 10.61
C PRO A 9 26.03 14.26 11.93
N TYR A 10 26.35 13.37 12.87
CA TYR A 10 25.66 13.17 14.13
C TYR A 10 26.59 13.35 15.34
N PRO A 11 26.74 14.60 15.85
CA PRO A 11 27.61 14.85 16.99
C PRO A 11 27.14 14.10 18.23
N GLY A 12 28.07 13.43 18.93
CA GLY A 12 27.79 12.68 20.16
C GLY A 12 27.32 11.23 19.96
N ILE A 13 27.24 10.73 18.72
CA ILE A 13 26.93 9.33 18.46
C ILE A 13 28.22 8.56 18.14
N GLU A 14 28.50 7.52 18.92
CA GLU A 14 29.62 6.61 18.68
C GLU A 14 29.30 5.65 17.52
N THR A 15 29.68 6.04 16.31
CA THR A 15 29.35 5.29 15.07
C THR A 15 30.03 3.93 14.97
N SER A 16 31.15 3.70 15.65
CA SER A 16 31.86 2.42 15.68
C SER A 16 31.28 1.41 16.67
N ALA A 17 30.35 1.82 17.54
CA ALA A 17 29.76 0.92 18.52
C ALA A 17 28.94 -0.19 17.85
N PRO A 18 28.92 -1.42 18.41
CA PRO A 18 28.02 -2.48 17.97
C PRO A 18 26.56 -2.03 18.00
N LEU A 19 25.78 -2.42 16.99
CA LEU A 19 24.38 -2.03 16.89
C LEU A 19 23.50 -2.77 17.90
N ALA A 20 22.76 -2.03 18.73
CA ALA A 20 21.78 -2.60 19.65
C ALA A 20 20.47 -2.98 18.92
N ARG A 21 19.78 -4.03 19.40
CA ARG A 21 18.52 -4.51 18.79
C ARG A 21 17.38 -3.52 18.88
N ASP A 22 17.35 -2.73 19.95
CA ASP A 22 16.36 -1.69 20.23
C ASP A 22 16.84 -0.29 19.81
N PHE A 23 17.95 -0.21 19.05
CA PHE A 23 18.48 1.06 18.60
C PHE A 23 17.44 1.82 17.78
N THR A 24 17.19 3.05 18.22
CA THR A 24 16.24 3.99 17.62
C THR A 24 16.95 5.31 17.44
N PHE A 25 16.68 5.98 16.32
CA PHE A 25 17.26 7.28 16.03
C PHE A 25 16.25 8.19 15.34
N THR A 26 16.20 9.45 15.74
CA THR A 26 15.24 10.43 15.21
C THR A 26 15.99 11.68 14.75
N THR A 27 15.63 12.20 13.58
CA THR A 27 16.21 13.43 13.02
C THR A 27 15.20 14.19 12.17
N GLN A 28 15.51 15.44 11.82
CA GLN A 28 14.72 16.27 10.90
C GLN A 28 15.32 16.18 9.49
N ARG A 29 14.53 15.83 8.47
CA ARG A 29 14.91 15.97 7.05
C ARG A 29 13.75 16.45 6.20
N ALA A 30 14.03 17.35 5.26
CA ALA A 30 13.02 17.95 4.38
C ALA A 30 11.83 18.60 5.12
N GLY A 31 12.06 19.07 6.36
CA GLY A 31 11.02 19.66 7.20
C GLY A 31 10.19 18.66 8.01
N GLU A 32 10.53 17.36 7.93
CA GLU A 32 9.81 16.28 8.59
C GLU A 32 10.66 15.57 9.64
N THR A 33 10.01 15.07 10.69
CA THR A 33 10.66 14.20 11.67
C THR A 33 10.69 12.78 11.14
N LEU A 34 11.87 12.21 10.93
CA LEU A 34 12.04 10.80 10.59
C LEU A 34 12.55 10.03 11.80
N THR A 35 12.01 8.84 12.01
CA THR A 35 12.48 7.90 13.04
C THR A 35 12.89 6.57 12.40
N MET A 36 14.13 6.18 12.61
CA MET A 36 14.68 4.87 12.29
C MET A 36 14.54 3.93 13.50
N ARG A 37 14.23 2.67 13.25
CA ARG A 37 14.32 1.55 14.22
C ARG A 37 14.94 0.34 13.54
N VAL A 38 15.75 -0.43 14.28
CA VAL A 38 16.23 -1.72 13.77
C VAL A 38 15.09 -2.72 13.77
N GLU A 39 14.89 -3.40 12.65
CA GLU A 39 13.82 -4.40 12.50
C GLU A 39 14.23 -5.74 13.11
N ALA A 40 13.28 -6.42 13.75
CA ALA A 40 13.49 -7.73 14.35
C ALA A 40 13.96 -8.80 13.35
N ALA A 41 13.64 -8.60 12.08
CA ALA A 41 14.11 -9.46 10.99
C ALA A 41 15.64 -9.52 10.89
N SER A 42 16.37 -8.47 11.32
CA SER A 42 17.83 -8.41 11.23
C SER A 42 18.54 -9.50 12.04
N TRP A 43 17.96 -9.91 13.17
CA TRP A 43 18.50 -10.96 14.04
C TRP A 43 17.60 -12.20 14.12
N GLY A 44 16.32 -12.09 13.76
CA GLY A 44 15.40 -13.23 13.66
C GLY A 44 15.67 -14.10 12.43
N TYR A 45 16.24 -13.52 11.37
CA TYR A 45 16.55 -14.20 10.12
C TYR A 45 17.99 -13.90 9.67
N PRO A 46 18.99 -14.71 10.08
CA PRO A 46 20.42 -14.41 9.87
C PRO A 46 20.83 -14.11 8.42
N ASN A 47 20.11 -14.67 7.44
CA ASN A 47 20.39 -14.47 6.02
C ASN A 47 19.76 -13.20 5.42
N TRP A 48 19.07 -12.37 6.23
CA TRP A 48 18.41 -11.15 5.75
C TRP A 48 19.28 -9.90 5.88
N GLY A 49 20.37 -9.99 6.66
CA GLY A 49 21.29 -8.90 6.94
C GLY A 49 20.67 -7.79 7.79
N LEU A 50 21.31 -6.63 7.84
CA LEU A 50 20.83 -5.47 8.57
C LEU A 50 19.58 -4.90 7.89
N GLN A 51 18.49 -4.75 8.63
CA GLN A 51 17.26 -4.11 8.19
C GLN A 51 16.82 -3.05 9.20
N ILE A 52 16.42 -1.89 8.68
CA ILE A 52 15.82 -0.82 9.47
C ILE A 52 14.45 -0.46 8.92
N GLY A 53 13.53 -0.12 9.82
CA GLY A 53 12.26 0.51 9.53
C GLY A 53 12.41 2.01 9.73
N VAL A 54 11.93 2.79 8.78
CA VAL A 54 11.99 4.26 8.82
C VAL A 54 10.58 4.79 8.74
N SER A 55 10.17 5.64 9.68
CA SER A 55 8.87 6.29 9.68
C SER A 55 8.97 7.80 9.54
N ILE A 56 8.05 8.42 8.80
CA ILE A 56 7.83 9.88 8.78
C ILE A 56 6.74 10.20 9.80
N ASP A 57 7.03 11.05 10.76
CA ASP A 57 6.03 11.58 11.69
C ASP A 57 5.15 12.59 10.96
N ASP A 58 3.87 12.31 10.85
CA ASP A 58 2.87 13.21 10.27
C ASP A 58 1.98 13.86 11.35
N GLY A 59 2.46 13.87 12.60
CA GLY A 59 1.70 14.33 13.76
C GLY A 59 0.66 13.30 14.22
N GLY A 60 0.92 12.00 13.99
CA GLY A 60 0.06 10.89 14.40
C GLY A 60 -1.21 10.72 13.56
N LYS A 61 -1.25 11.26 12.34
CA LYS A 61 -2.41 11.16 11.44
C LYS A 61 -2.47 9.81 10.74
N THR A 62 -1.34 9.12 10.59
CA THR A 62 -1.30 7.80 9.95
C THR A 62 -0.54 6.79 10.80
N ARG A 63 -1.03 5.54 10.81
CA ARG A 63 -0.50 4.47 11.68
C ARG A 63 0.66 3.69 11.04
N HIS A 64 0.90 3.82 9.74
CA HIS A 64 1.87 2.98 9.03
C HIS A 64 2.74 3.77 8.05
N ASN A 65 3.18 4.98 8.42
CA ASN A 65 3.98 5.79 7.49
C ASN A 65 5.44 5.38 7.55
N SER A 66 5.68 4.11 7.30
CA SER A 66 6.98 3.46 7.42
C SER A 66 7.38 2.73 6.14
N THR A 67 8.68 2.69 5.90
CA THR A 67 9.31 1.92 4.83
C THR A 67 10.48 1.11 5.38
N GLY A 68 10.82 0.01 4.72
CA GLY A 68 11.98 -0.79 5.05
C GLY A 68 13.14 -0.49 4.10
N VAL A 69 14.35 -0.45 4.64
CA VAL A 69 15.59 -0.54 3.84
C VAL A 69 16.52 -1.57 4.47
N ARG A 70 17.33 -2.23 3.65
CA ARG A 70 18.17 -3.34 4.09
C ARG A 70 19.54 -3.38 3.43
N ARG A 71 20.50 -3.96 4.14
CA ARG A 71 21.82 -4.36 3.67
C ARG A 71 22.00 -5.87 3.84
N PRO A 72 21.66 -6.67 2.80
CA PRO A 72 21.69 -8.12 2.90
C PRO A 72 23.11 -8.70 3.05
N ASP A 73 24.13 -7.92 2.68
CA ASP A 73 25.55 -8.27 2.75
C ASP A 73 26.17 -8.08 4.14
N LEU A 74 25.43 -7.46 5.08
CA LEU A 74 25.92 -7.13 6.41
C LEU A 74 25.10 -7.86 7.48
N PRO A 75 25.60 -8.97 8.06
CA PRO A 75 24.97 -9.63 9.20
C PRO A 75 24.83 -8.68 10.40
N PHE A 76 23.76 -8.81 11.17
CA PHE A 76 23.47 -7.92 12.31
C PHE A 76 24.58 -7.94 13.37
N GLU A 77 25.20 -9.09 13.63
CA GLU A 77 26.28 -9.25 14.61
C GLU A 77 27.53 -8.43 14.29
N ARG A 78 27.68 -8.03 13.02
CA ARG A 78 28.80 -7.21 12.52
C ARG A 78 28.39 -5.77 12.24
N ALA A 79 27.10 -5.46 12.34
CA ALA A 79 26.60 -4.13 12.08
C ALA A 79 26.96 -3.17 13.22
N THR A 80 27.33 -1.95 12.83
CA THR A 80 27.61 -0.86 13.74
C THR A 80 26.48 0.17 13.73
N VAL A 81 26.48 1.08 14.71
CA VAL A 81 25.62 2.27 14.69
C VAL A 81 25.82 3.08 13.40
N GLY A 82 27.06 3.19 12.92
CA GLY A 82 27.40 3.85 11.66
C GLY A 82 26.76 3.20 10.44
N ASP A 83 26.71 1.87 10.38
CA ASP A 83 26.05 1.15 9.28
C ASP A 83 24.53 1.41 9.25
N ALA A 84 23.88 1.43 10.41
CA ALA A 84 22.46 1.75 10.52
C ALA A 84 22.18 3.20 10.10
N LEU A 85 23.00 4.16 10.55
CA LEU A 85 22.88 5.55 10.17
C LEU A 85 23.14 5.76 8.67
N ALA A 86 24.14 5.10 8.09
CA ALA A 86 24.41 5.16 6.65
C ALA A 86 23.26 4.58 5.82
N LEU A 87 22.65 3.48 6.29
CA LEU A 87 21.46 2.92 5.68
C LEU A 87 20.26 3.87 5.82
N PHE A 88 20.13 4.57 6.94
CA PHE A 88 19.10 5.59 7.14
C PHE A 88 19.31 6.83 6.26
N GLU A 89 20.54 7.28 6.04
CA GLU A 89 20.88 8.35 5.08
C GLU A 89 20.51 7.99 3.64
N SER A 90 20.48 6.71 3.30
CA SER A 90 20.06 6.30 1.95
C SER A 90 18.59 6.57 1.68
N VAL A 91 17.74 6.72 2.70
CA VAL A 91 16.29 6.92 2.53
C VAL A 91 15.98 8.34 2.07
N GLY A 92 15.52 8.44 0.82
CA GLY A 92 15.04 9.68 0.22
C GLY A 92 13.59 9.99 0.57
N ILE A 93 13.30 11.29 0.71
CA ILE A 93 11.96 11.84 0.82
C ILE A 93 11.68 12.71 -0.41
N VAL A 94 10.56 12.47 -1.07
CA VAL A 94 10.09 13.23 -2.23
C VAL A 94 8.69 13.78 -1.98
N PRO A 95 8.29 14.86 -2.66
CA PRO A 95 6.90 15.33 -2.63
C PRO A 95 5.99 14.25 -3.21
N CYS A 96 4.86 13.99 -2.53
CA CYS A 96 3.85 13.06 -2.99
C CYS A 96 3.35 13.51 -4.36
N ARG A 97 3.33 12.58 -5.32
CA ARG A 97 2.88 12.87 -6.69
C ARG A 97 1.41 13.30 -6.81
N THR A 98 0.61 13.07 -5.76
CA THR A 98 -0.84 13.36 -5.74
C THR A 98 -1.14 14.66 -5.00
N CYS A 99 -0.60 14.84 -3.80
CA CYS A 99 -0.96 15.97 -2.92
C CYS A 99 0.24 16.86 -2.51
N GLY A 100 1.47 16.52 -2.90
CA GLY A 100 2.68 17.25 -2.54
C GLY A 100 3.21 17.01 -1.12
N ALA A 101 2.45 16.33 -0.25
CA ALA A 101 2.89 15.96 1.10
C ALA A 101 4.13 15.04 1.05
N PRO A 102 4.99 15.00 2.07
CA PRO A 102 6.16 14.13 2.09
C PRO A 102 5.81 12.66 1.86
N ALA A 103 6.61 12.00 1.03
CA ALA A 103 6.50 10.57 0.73
C ALA A 103 7.89 9.95 0.62
N PHE A 104 7.98 8.65 0.86
CA PHE A 104 9.21 7.92 0.61
C PHE A 104 9.51 7.85 -0.88
N ASP A 105 10.76 8.08 -1.22
CA ASP A 105 11.26 7.96 -2.57
C ASP A 105 11.31 6.48 -3.00
N PRO A 106 10.60 6.09 -4.08
CA PRO A 106 10.62 4.72 -4.56
C PRO A 106 11.99 4.26 -5.09
N ASP A 107 12.90 5.17 -5.44
CA ASP A 107 14.22 4.81 -5.96
C ASP A 107 15.20 4.43 -4.85
N THR A 108 14.92 4.82 -3.61
CA THR A 108 15.82 4.63 -2.47
C THR A 108 15.23 3.79 -1.34
N SER A 109 13.94 3.49 -1.40
CA SER A 109 13.23 2.73 -0.36
C SER A 109 12.43 1.57 -0.93
N ILE A 110 12.24 0.51 -0.15
CA ILE A 110 11.46 -0.65 -0.57
C ILE A 110 9.97 -0.33 -0.36
N THR A 111 9.35 0.31 -1.34
CA THR A 111 7.96 0.76 -1.26
C THR A 111 7.17 0.47 -2.54
N ASN A 112 5.92 0.03 -2.39
CA ASN A 112 4.95 -0.10 -3.49
C ASN A 112 4.05 1.14 -3.66
N ARG A 113 4.37 2.22 -2.93
CA ARG A 113 3.59 3.47 -2.95
C ARG A 113 3.88 4.32 -4.18
N ALA A 114 4.97 4.06 -4.91
CA ALA A 114 5.34 4.76 -6.14
C ALA A 114 5.38 6.30 -5.97
N GLY A 115 5.96 6.76 -4.86
CA GLY A 115 6.03 8.18 -4.51
C GLY A 115 4.71 8.79 -4.00
N GLU A 116 3.76 7.97 -3.54
CA GLU A 116 2.58 8.43 -2.82
C GLU A 116 2.82 8.46 -1.31
N CYS A 117 2.29 9.48 -0.63
CA CYS A 117 2.19 9.45 0.83
C CYS A 117 1.19 8.37 1.25
N GLU A 118 1.21 7.95 2.52
CA GLU A 118 0.33 6.87 2.99
C GLU A 118 -1.15 7.17 2.76
N SER A 119 -1.60 8.38 3.04
CA SER A 119 -3.01 8.78 2.87
C SER A 119 -3.48 8.59 1.42
N CYS A 120 -2.75 9.14 0.45
CA CYS A 120 -3.10 8.99 -0.96
C CYS A 120 -2.98 7.53 -1.44
N PHE A 121 -2.01 6.78 -0.91
CA PHE A 121 -1.84 5.37 -1.24
C PHE A 121 -3.01 4.52 -0.74
N LEU A 122 -3.44 4.72 0.50
CA LEU A 122 -4.59 4.02 1.09
C LEU A 122 -5.89 4.40 0.38
N GLU A 123 -6.11 5.69 0.11
CA GLU A 123 -7.28 6.15 -0.65
C GLU A 123 -7.36 5.48 -2.02
N ARG A 124 -6.22 5.33 -2.71
CA ARG A 124 -6.16 4.61 -3.98
C ARG A 124 -6.50 3.13 -3.82
N ILE A 125 -5.94 2.45 -2.81
CA ILE A 125 -6.23 1.04 -2.52
C ILE A 125 -7.71 0.84 -2.21
N ASP A 126 -8.29 1.67 -1.34
CA ASP A 126 -9.70 1.59 -0.95
C ASP A 126 -10.60 1.77 -2.16
N ARG A 127 -10.30 2.76 -3.01
CA ARG A 127 -11.03 2.99 -4.26
C ARG A 127 -10.92 1.82 -5.23
N ASP A 128 -9.73 1.24 -5.38
CA ASP A 128 -9.52 0.06 -6.24
C ASP A 128 -10.24 -1.18 -5.68
N PHE A 129 -10.24 -1.35 -4.36
CA PHE A 129 -10.98 -2.41 -3.67
C PHE A 129 -12.49 -2.24 -3.87
N GLU A 130 -13.04 -1.05 -3.64
CA GLU A 130 -14.45 -0.75 -3.88
C GLU A 130 -14.84 -1.05 -5.34
N ARG A 131 -14.02 -0.61 -6.30
CA ARG A 131 -14.23 -0.89 -7.72
C ARG A 131 -14.26 -2.39 -8.02
N GLN A 132 -13.37 -3.18 -7.41
CA GLN A 132 -13.31 -4.63 -7.58
C GLN A 132 -14.50 -5.35 -6.93
N MET A 133 -14.97 -4.86 -5.78
CA MET A 133 -16.08 -5.46 -5.03
C MET A 133 -17.45 -5.09 -5.57
N LEU A 134 -17.56 -3.99 -6.33
CA LEU A 134 -18.83 -3.46 -6.81
C LEU A 134 -19.67 -4.46 -7.63
N PRO A 135 -19.12 -5.27 -8.56
CA PRO A 135 -19.90 -6.26 -9.29
C PRO A 135 -20.51 -7.33 -8.37
N SER A 136 -19.78 -7.79 -7.36
CA SER A 136 -20.27 -8.74 -6.36
C SER A 136 -21.36 -8.11 -5.51
N ARG A 137 -21.15 -6.88 -5.04
CA ARG A 137 -22.15 -6.11 -4.28
C ARG A 137 -23.45 -5.91 -5.06
N ILE A 138 -23.38 -5.55 -6.34
CA ILE A 138 -24.56 -5.43 -7.21
C ILE A 138 -25.30 -6.76 -7.32
N ARG A 139 -24.57 -7.88 -7.49
CA ARG A 139 -25.17 -9.21 -7.57
C ARG A 139 -25.89 -9.59 -6.28
N GLU A 140 -25.26 -9.35 -5.14
CA GLU A 140 -25.83 -9.60 -3.81
C GLU A 140 -27.09 -8.76 -3.56
N LEU A 141 -27.03 -7.45 -3.86
CA LEU A 141 -28.19 -6.55 -3.74
C LEU A 141 -29.35 -7.00 -4.64
N LYS A 142 -29.07 -7.41 -5.88
CA LYS A 142 -30.11 -7.95 -6.79
C LYS A 142 -30.73 -9.24 -6.23
N ALA A 143 -29.91 -10.15 -5.73
CA ALA A 143 -30.40 -11.40 -5.15
C ALA A 143 -31.22 -11.17 -3.88
N GLU A 144 -30.81 -10.24 -3.02
CA GLU A 144 -31.54 -9.87 -1.81
C GLU A 144 -32.85 -9.15 -2.12
N LEU A 145 -32.85 -8.23 -3.09
CA LEU A 145 -34.06 -7.57 -3.56
C LEU A 145 -35.05 -8.57 -4.14
N GLN A 146 -34.58 -9.51 -4.98
CA GLN A 146 -35.43 -10.56 -5.54
C GLN A 146 -36.03 -11.45 -4.43
N ARG A 147 -35.22 -11.87 -3.45
CA ARG A 147 -35.73 -12.61 -2.29
C ARG A 147 -36.83 -11.85 -1.55
N ALA A 148 -36.64 -10.54 -1.32
CA ALA A 148 -37.65 -9.71 -0.66
C ALA A 148 -38.95 -9.64 -1.49
N VAL A 149 -38.86 -9.48 -2.81
CA VAL A 149 -40.01 -9.53 -3.74
C VAL A 149 -40.74 -10.87 -3.67
N ASP A 150 -40.00 -11.98 -3.74
CA ASP A 150 -40.58 -13.33 -3.72
C ASP A 150 -41.29 -13.63 -2.40
N HIS A 151 -40.73 -13.19 -1.27
CA HIS A 151 -41.37 -13.37 0.04
C HIS A 151 -42.59 -12.47 0.20
N LYS A 152 -42.54 -11.22 -0.26
CA LYS A 152 -43.72 -10.35 -0.27
C LYS A 152 -44.87 -10.94 -1.11
N ALA A 153 -44.56 -11.50 -2.28
CA ALA A 153 -45.54 -12.18 -3.13
C ALA A 153 -46.20 -13.40 -2.44
N LYS A 154 -45.50 -14.05 -1.50
CA LYS A 154 -46.03 -15.15 -0.66
C LYS A 154 -46.83 -14.65 0.56
N GLY A 155 -47.05 -13.34 0.68
CA GLY A 155 -47.82 -12.71 1.75
C GLY A 155 -47.05 -12.49 3.05
N PHE A 156 -45.71 -12.57 3.02
CA PHE A 156 -44.89 -12.13 4.15
C PHE A 156 -44.83 -10.60 4.19
N THR A 157 -44.70 -10.03 5.39
CA THR A 157 -44.68 -8.58 5.62
C THR A 157 -43.42 -8.13 6.36
N HIS A 158 -42.77 -9.03 7.11
CA HIS A 158 -41.57 -8.70 7.88
C HIS A 158 -40.45 -9.72 7.64
N ARG A 159 -39.20 -9.25 7.74
CA ARG A 159 -37.98 -10.05 7.81
C ARG A 159 -37.33 -9.84 9.18
N LEU A 160 -36.97 -10.93 9.83
CA LEU A 160 -36.13 -10.95 11.02
C LEU A 160 -34.78 -11.54 10.62
N LEU A 161 -33.73 -10.74 10.69
CA LEU A 161 -32.34 -11.18 10.53
C LEU A 161 -31.70 -11.25 11.92
N ALA A 162 -31.32 -12.44 12.37
CA ALA A 162 -30.77 -12.66 13.70
C ALA A 162 -29.37 -13.26 13.63
N MET A 163 -28.47 -12.79 14.51
CA MET A 163 -27.21 -13.47 14.80
C MET A 163 -27.49 -14.53 15.85
N ILE A 164 -27.20 -15.78 15.52
CA ILE A 164 -27.37 -16.91 16.44
C ILE A 164 -26.03 -17.17 17.11
N HIS A 165 -26.03 -17.11 18.44
CA HIS A 165 -24.88 -17.40 19.30
C HIS A 165 -25.13 -18.74 19.99
N PRO A 166 -24.58 -19.87 19.50
CA PRO A 166 -24.97 -21.19 19.99
C PRO A 166 -24.68 -21.37 21.49
N GLU A 167 -25.68 -21.79 22.27
CA GLU A 167 -25.54 -22.03 23.73
C GLU A 167 -24.47 -23.06 24.07
N ALA A 168 -24.26 -24.05 23.19
CA ALA A 168 -23.27 -25.10 23.38
C ALA A 168 -21.83 -24.67 23.01
N GLY A 169 -21.63 -23.41 22.62
CA GLY A 169 -20.41 -22.91 22.00
C GLY A 169 -20.34 -23.22 20.50
N GLY A 170 -19.42 -22.54 19.80
CA GLY A 170 -19.25 -22.63 18.35
C GLY A 170 -19.20 -21.26 17.68
N ASP A 171 -19.18 -21.25 16.35
CA ASP A 171 -19.17 -20.03 15.57
C ASP A 171 -20.57 -19.42 15.46
N ASP A 172 -20.65 -18.10 15.56
CA ASP A 172 -21.86 -17.34 15.33
C ASP A 172 -22.31 -17.43 13.87
N TYR A 173 -23.63 -17.46 13.63
CA TYR A 173 -24.16 -17.49 12.26
C TYR A 173 -25.48 -16.73 12.11
N LEU A 174 -25.69 -16.17 10.91
CA LEU A 174 -26.90 -15.42 10.58
C LEU A 174 -28.05 -16.35 10.16
N VAL A 175 -29.25 -16.07 10.66
CA VAL A 175 -30.49 -16.72 10.24
C VAL A 175 -31.54 -15.68 9.85
N GLU A 176 -32.20 -15.92 8.73
CA GLU A 176 -33.33 -15.13 8.25
C GLU A 176 -34.66 -15.86 8.55
N PHE A 177 -35.61 -15.12 9.09
CA PHE A 177 -37.00 -15.54 9.21
C PHE A 177 -37.91 -14.53 8.52
N PHE A 178 -39.01 -15.02 7.93
CA PHE A 178 -40.04 -14.17 7.33
C PHE A 178 -41.37 -14.44 8.01
N THR A 179 -42.10 -13.39 8.37
CA THR A 179 -43.41 -13.50 9.05
C THR A 179 -44.49 -12.71 8.31
N LYS A 180 -45.73 -13.20 8.36
CA LYS A 180 -46.90 -12.56 7.70
C LYS A 180 -47.51 -11.41 8.50
N LYS A 181 -47.16 -11.32 9.79
CA LYS A 181 -47.51 -10.25 10.72
C LYS A 181 -46.26 -9.84 11.48
N GLU A 182 -46.28 -8.66 12.07
CA GLU A 182 -45.22 -8.21 12.96
C GLU A 182 -45.11 -9.17 14.16
N PRO A 183 -43.97 -9.84 14.36
CA PRO A 183 -43.80 -10.76 15.47
C PRO A 183 -43.64 -10.00 16.78
N THR A 184 -44.32 -10.46 17.82
CA THR A 184 -44.14 -9.95 19.18
C THR A 184 -42.77 -10.32 19.75
N PRO A 185 -42.24 -9.60 20.75
CA PRO A 185 -40.97 -9.95 21.39
C PRO A 185 -40.92 -11.41 21.89
N ALA A 186 -42.01 -11.91 22.47
CA ALA A 186 -42.10 -13.30 22.94
C ALA A 186 -42.04 -14.33 21.80
N GLU A 187 -42.58 -14.01 20.62
CA GLU A 187 -42.48 -14.86 19.43
C GLU A 187 -41.05 -14.88 18.87
N ILE A 188 -40.38 -13.72 18.84
CA ILE A 188 -38.97 -13.62 18.42
C ILE A 188 -38.09 -14.43 19.37
N GLU A 189 -38.26 -14.27 20.67
CA GLU A 189 -37.54 -15.04 21.69
C GLU A 189 -37.73 -16.55 21.48
N LYS A 190 -38.96 -16.99 21.20
CA LYS A 190 -39.26 -18.40 20.90
C LYS A 190 -38.56 -18.88 19.63
N LEU A 191 -38.47 -18.05 18.58
CA LEU A 191 -37.74 -18.39 17.34
C LEU A 191 -36.23 -18.54 17.60
N LEU A 192 -35.64 -17.66 18.40
CA LEU A 192 -34.21 -17.68 18.73
C LEU A 192 -33.86 -18.85 19.65
N LYS A 193 -34.69 -19.12 20.67
CA LYS A 193 -34.57 -20.32 21.52
C LYS A 193 -34.69 -21.61 20.71
N LYS A 194 -35.56 -21.65 19.69
CA LYS A 194 -35.67 -22.81 18.77
C LYS A 194 -34.37 -23.05 17.98
N ARG A 195 -33.57 -22.00 17.77
CA ARG A 195 -32.22 -22.10 17.19
C ARG A 195 -31.12 -22.30 18.22
N ARG A 196 -31.46 -22.46 19.51
CA ARG A 196 -30.52 -22.60 20.64
C ARG A 196 -29.54 -21.43 20.74
N SER A 197 -30.02 -20.22 20.47
CA SER A 197 -29.23 -18.99 20.67
C SER A 197 -29.20 -18.64 22.15
N ALA A 198 -28.00 -18.43 22.70
CA ALA A 198 -27.77 -17.92 24.04
C ALA A 198 -28.16 -16.44 24.18
N VAL A 199 -28.02 -15.68 23.09
CA VAL A 199 -28.38 -14.27 23.00
C VAL A 199 -29.69 -14.13 22.24
N LEU A 200 -30.66 -13.47 22.86
CA LEU A 200 -32.05 -13.42 22.40
C LEU A 200 -32.47 -12.03 21.89
N ASN A 201 -31.55 -11.08 21.86
CA ASN A 201 -31.77 -9.70 21.45
C ASN A 201 -30.86 -9.23 20.31
N ASP A 202 -29.97 -10.09 19.80
CA ASP A 202 -29.14 -9.76 18.63
C ASP A 202 -29.88 -10.07 17.33
N TYR A 203 -30.81 -9.17 16.99
CA TYR A 203 -31.58 -9.27 15.77
C TYR A 203 -32.00 -7.91 15.22
N ARG A 204 -32.33 -7.89 13.93
CA ARG A 204 -32.97 -6.78 13.24
C ARG A 204 -34.29 -7.24 12.64
N LEU A 205 -35.38 -6.61 13.05
CA LEU A 205 -36.69 -6.75 12.43
C LEU A 205 -36.89 -5.63 11.41
N THR A 206 -37.36 -5.94 10.20
CA THR A 206 -37.57 -4.95 9.15
C THR A 206 -38.83 -5.28 8.35
N HIS A 207 -39.68 -4.29 8.12
CA HIS A 207 -40.82 -4.42 7.22
C HIS A 207 -40.33 -4.61 5.77
N LEU A 208 -40.92 -5.55 5.03
CA LEU A 208 -40.43 -5.89 3.69
C LEU A 208 -40.54 -4.73 2.70
N ASP A 209 -41.53 -3.85 2.84
CA ASP A 209 -41.64 -2.66 1.98
C ASP A 209 -40.45 -1.72 2.19
N ILE A 210 -40.08 -1.46 3.45
CA ILE A 210 -38.94 -0.62 3.80
C ILE A 210 -37.65 -1.28 3.28
N LEU A 211 -37.50 -2.59 3.49
CA LEU A 211 -36.36 -3.35 2.99
C LEU A 211 -36.24 -3.27 1.47
N GLN A 212 -37.34 -3.43 0.74
CA GLN A 212 -37.36 -3.34 -0.73
C GLN A 212 -36.90 -1.96 -1.20
N THR A 213 -37.44 -0.88 -0.62
CA THR A 213 -37.06 0.49 -0.96
C THR A 213 -35.58 0.73 -0.68
N SER A 214 -35.08 0.38 0.50
CA SER A 214 -33.67 0.56 0.84
C SER A 214 -32.73 -0.26 -0.06
N LEU A 215 -33.12 -1.48 -0.44
CA LEU A 215 -32.36 -2.29 -1.38
C LEU A 215 -32.36 -1.72 -2.80
N GLN A 216 -33.48 -1.15 -3.25
CA GLN A 216 -33.58 -0.46 -4.55
C GLN A 216 -32.69 0.78 -4.59
N GLU A 217 -32.70 1.61 -3.54
CA GLU A 217 -31.83 2.78 -3.42
C GLU A 217 -30.34 2.38 -3.40
N ALA A 218 -29.99 1.37 -2.60
CA ALA A 218 -28.62 0.85 -2.53
C ALA A 218 -28.16 0.28 -3.88
N LEU A 219 -29.04 -0.44 -4.58
CA LEU A 219 -28.76 -0.98 -5.91
C LEU A 219 -28.56 0.15 -6.94
N ALA A 220 -29.45 1.14 -6.95
CA ALA A 220 -29.34 2.29 -7.85
C ALA A 220 -28.03 3.06 -7.61
N LYS A 221 -27.65 3.28 -6.35
CA LYS A 221 -26.36 3.88 -6.01
C LYS A 221 -25.18 3.04 -6.51
N ALA A 222 -25.20 1.73 -6.26
CA ALA A 222 -24.11 0.84 -6.69
C ALA A 222 -23.99 0.78 -8.23
N GLU A 223 -25.12 0.81 -8.95
CA GLU A 223 -25.12 0.88 -10.41
C GLU A 223 -24.62 2.24 -10.93
N ALA A 224 -24.94 3.34 -10.26
CA ALA A 224 -24.38 4.66 -10.57
C ALA A 224 -22.85 4.70 -10.33
N ASP A 225 -22.38 4.19 -9.18
CA ASP A 225 -20.96 4.09 -8.85
C ASP A 225 -20.21 3.27 -9.92
N LYS A 226 -20.84 2.22 -10.47
CA LYS A 226 -20.25 1.38 -11.52
C LYS A 226 -20.02 2.17 -12.81
N VAL A 227 -20.96 3.05 -13.17
CA VAL A 227 -20.82 3.93 -14.33
C VAL A 227 -19.68 4.93 -14.11
N THR A 228 -19.61 5.53 -12.92
CA THR A 228 -18.53 6.46 -12.54
C THR A 228 -17.16 5.79 -12.66
N PHE A 229 -16.97 4.60 -12.07
CA PHE A 229 -15.70 3.88 -12.19
C PHE A 229 -15.37 3.45 -13.63
N ALA A 230 -16.37 3.10 -14.45
CA ALA A 230 -16.17 2.79 -15.86
C ALA A 230 -15.72 4.02 -16.68
N ALA A 231 -16.25 5.21 -16.35
CA ALA A 231 -15.84 6.46 -16.97
C ALA A 231 -14.39 6.81 -16.61
N GLU A 232 -14.02 6.72 -15.33
CA GLU A 232 -12.65 6.98 -14.86
C GLU A 232 -11.62 6.08 -15.53
N THR A 233 -11.90 4.79 -15.63
CA THR A 233 -11.00 3.82 -16.29
C THR A 233 -10.87 4.11 -17.79
N THR A 234 -11.95 4.57 -18.44
CA THR A 234 -11.91 4.99 -19.84
C THR A 234 -11.04 6.22 -20.05
N GLU A 235 -11.19 7.25 -19.20
CA GLU A 235 -10.36 8.45 -19.27
C GLU A 235 -8.89 8.15 -18.94
N ALA A 236 -8.61 7.35 -17.91
CA ALA A 236 -7.26 6.91 -17.59
C ALA A 236 -6.59 6.18 -18.77
N ARG A 237 -7.34 5.31 -19.49
CA ARG A 237 -6.86 4.65 -20.70
C ARG A 237 -6.57 5.63 -21.84
N LYS A 238 -7.40 6.64 -22.05
CA LYS A 238 -7.17 7.68 -23.07
C LYS A 238 -5.90 8.48 -22.78
N VAL A 239 -5.68 8.87 -21.52
CA VAL A 239 -4.47 9.58 -21.08
C VAL A 239 -3.22 8.72 -21.29
N ALA A 240 -3.26 7.45 -20.86
CA ALA A 240 -2.15 6.51 -21.08
C ALA A 240 -1.85 6.30 -22.57
N ALA A 241 -2.88 6.14 -23.41
CA ALA A 241 -2.73 6.00 -24.86
C ALA A 241 -2.17 7.27 -25.54
N LYS A 242 -2.51 8.47 -25.03
CA LYS A 242 -1.89 9.72 -25.49
C LYS A 242 -0.41 9.78 -25.10
N ALA A 243 -0.09 9.52 -23.83
CA ALA A 243 1.29 9.52 -23.35
C ALA A 243 2.18 8.53 -24.13
N ALA A 244 1.69 7.32 -24.40
CA ALA A 244 2.41 6.33 -25.20
C ALA A 244 2.67 6.79 -26.64
N ARG A 245 1.70 7.48 -27.27
CA ARG A 245 1.87 8.07 -28.61
C ARG A 245 2.90 9.20 -28.60
N ASP A 246 2.85 10.08 -27.61
CA ASP A 246 3.78 11.21 -27.46
C ASP A 246 5.21 10.70 -27.23
N ALA A 247 5.40 9.68 -26.39
CA ALA A 247 6.68 9.02 -26.18
C ALA A 247 7.23 8.39 -27.46
N LYS A 248 6.40 7.66 -28.23
CA LYS A 248 6.80 7.08 -29.51
C LYS A 248 7.21 8.15 -30.53
N LYS A 249 6.50 9.28 -30.56
CA LYS A 249 6.84 10.42 -31.42
C LYS A 249 8.19 11.06 -31.03
N ALA A 250 8.47 11.21 -29.73
CA ALA A 250 9.74 11.73 -29.25
C ALA A 250 10.93 10.83 -29.63
N ILE A 251 10.80 9.51 -29.46
CA ILE A 251 11.83 8.54 -29.87
C ILE A 251 12.05 8.61 -31.39
N GLY A 252 10.98 8.66 -32.18
CA GLY A 252 11.08 8.78 -33.64
C GLY A 252 11.71 10.10 -34.12
N ALA A 253 11.53 11.21 -33.39
CA ALA A 253 12.18 12.48 -33.68
C ALA A 253 13.68 12.46 -33.35
N ALA A 254 14.07 11.85 -32.21
CA ALA A 254 15.47 11.70 -31.83
C ALA A 254 16.26 10.87 -32.85
N ALA A 255 15.66 9.79 -33.38
CA ALA A 255 16.28 8.93 -34.39
C ALA A 255 16.48 9.59 -35.78
N LYS A 256 15.73 10.66 -36.09
CA LYS A 256 15.77 11.34 -37.39
C LYS A 256 16.68 12.56 -37.44
N THR A 257 17.33 12.93 -36.35
CA THR A 257 18.35 13.98 -36.37
C THR A 257 19.66 13.33 -36.85
N PRO A 258 20.06 13.47 -38.13
CA PRO A 258 21.30 12.89 -38.58
C PRO A 258 22.39 13.71 -37.90
N GLY A 259 23.16 13.08 -37.02
CA GLY A 259 24.36 13.69 -36.49
C GLY A 259 25.24 14.10 -37.66
N LYS A 260 25.27 15.40 -37.97
CA LYS A 260 26.46 16.02 -38.58
C LYS A 260 27.58 15.92 -37.55
N ALA A 261 28.09 14.71 -37.36
CA ALA A 261 29.34 14.46 -36.68
C ALA A 261 30.43 15.11 -37.54
N ARG A 262 30.74 16.38 -37.27
CA ARG A 262 31.97 16.99 -37.74
C ARG A 262 33.10 16.19 -37.10
N SER A 263 33.77 15.34 -37.90
CA SER A 263 34.97 14.66 -37.47
C SER A 263 35.97 15.68 -36.92
N PRO A 264 36.46 15.54 -35.68
CA PRO A 264 37.56 16.36 -35.20
C PRO A 264 38.79 16.03 -36.06
N LYS A 265 39.33 17.06 -36.72
CA LYS A 265 40.54 16.98 -37.54
C LYS A 265 41.71 16.64 -36.62
N ALA A 266 42.12 15.37 -36.60
CA ALA A 266 43.26 14.90 -35.83
C ALA A 266 44.55 15.53 -36.35
N THR A 267 45.14 16.45 -35.58
CA THR A 267 46.53 16.87 -35.78
C THR A 267 47.45 15.82 -35.17
N ALA A 268 47.95 14.93 -36.02
CA ALA A 268 49.00 13.99 -35.69
C ALA A 268 50.32 14.75 -35.41
N ARG A 269 50.83 14.65 -34.17
CA ARG A 269 52.19 15.04 -33.82
C ARG A 269 52.95 13.74 -33.51
N ALA A 270 53.88 13.39 -34.39
CA ALA A 270 54.69 12.20 -34.31
C ALA A 270 55.67 12.29 -33.12
N GLY A 271 55.42 11.49 -32.08
CA GLY A 271 56.38 11.17 -31.02
C GLY A 271 57.12 9.89 -31.37
N LYS A 272 58.44 10.00 -31.56
CA LYS A 272 59.37 8.91 -31.88
C LYS A 272 59.53 7.98 -30.66
N PRO A 273 59.43 6.64 -30.80
CA PRO A 273 59.68 5.73 -29.68
C PRO A 273 61.19 5.58 -29.44
N PRO A 274 61.64 5.47 -28.18
CA PRO A 274 63.03 5.12 -27.86
C PRO A 274 63.27 3.62 -28.12
N GLN A 275 64.35 3.34 -28.84
CA GLN A 275 64.94 2.01 -28.97
C GLN A 275 65.54 1.61 -27.62
N GLY A 276 65.08 0.48 -27.07
CA GLY A 276 65.61 -0.14 -25.87
C GLY A 276 66.23 -1.49 -26.20
N ASP A 277 67.53 -1.57 -25.92
CA ASP A 277 68.52 -2.62 -26.03
C ASP A 277 68.09 -4.10 -26.06
N GLN A 278 68.78 -4.82 -26.96
CA GLN A 278 69.00 -6.26 -26.90
C GLN A 278 70.08 -6.54 -25.84
N GLY A 279 69.79 -7.45 -24.91
CA GLY A 279 70.77 -8.05 -24.02
C GLY A 279 70.67 -9.56 -24.12
N ASP A 280 71.52 -10.16 -24.95
CA ASP A 280 71.92 -11.57 -24.83
C ASP A 280 72.93 -11.70 -23.68
N ALA A 281 72.77 -12.73 -22.84
CA ALA A 281 73.80 -13.75 -22.57
C ALA A 281 73.62 -14.43 -21.20
N SER A 282 73.74 -15.76 -21.25
CA SER A 282 74.04 -16.76 -20.20
C SER A 282 72.88 -17.33 -19.40
#